data_AF-A0A3C1Z6Y1-F1
#
_entry.id   AF-A0A3C1Z6Y1-F1
#
_cell.length_a   1.000
_cell.length_b   1.000
_cell.length_c   1.000
_cell.angle_alpha   90.00
_cell.angle_beta   90.00
_cell.angle_gamma   90.00
#
_symmetry.space_group_name_H-M   'P 1'
#
loop_
_entity.id
_entity.type
_entity.pdbx_description
1 polymer ?
#
loop_
_entity_poly.entity_id
_entity_poly.type
_entity_poly.pdbx_seq_one_letter_code
_entity_poly.pdbx_strand_id
1 'polypeptide(L)'
;MRVEYTKGERASRELIMLQRQSSEAAAGRKMKVMLIFPPDWFPSEPYLSLPSLTAVLRQAGHQVVQKDINLEMWDWYFSEDFLRKVLRRVPQQLDRLRKLAKKRELEDWEQDLQLQLCEVSRQRIDELIKKAEKAKSIIRGEIFYEIDQ
;
A
#
# COMPACT_ATOMS: atom_id res chain seq x y z
N MET A 1 -21.44 -3.61 35.62
CA MET A 1 -21.23 -2.19 35.24
C MET A 1 -22.11 -1.90 34.02
N ARG A 2 -23.22 -1.17 34.18
CA ARG A 2 -24.08 -0.76 33.05
C ARG A 2 -23.45 0.48 32.41
N VAL A 3 -23.08 0.40 31.14
CA VAL A 3 -22.61 1.56 30.39
C VAL A 3 -23.84 2.32 29.90
N GLU A 4 -24.14 3.47 30.51
CA GLU A 4 -25.16 4.38 30.01
C GLU A 4 -24.62 5.12 28.77
N TYR A 5 -25.18 4.79 27.60
CA TYR A 5 -24.84 5.41 26.33
C TYR A 5 -25.64 6.71 26.12
N THR A 6 -25.25 7.79 26.79
CA THR A 6 -25.88 9.13 26.67
C THR A 6 -25.33 9.96 25.49
N LYS A 7 -24.45 9.40 24.65
CA LYS A 7 -23.86 10.12 23.50
C LYS A 7 -24.90 10.57 22.46
N GLY A 8 -26.03 9.87 22.34
CA GLY A 8 -27.10 10.22 21.39
C GLY A 8 -28.02 11.36 21.86
N GLU A 9 -28.10 11.62 23.17
CA GLU A 9 -29.03 12.59 23.75
C GLU A 9 -28.52 14.04 23.66
N ARG A 10 -27.23 14.24 23.35
CA ARG A 10 -26.59 15.56 23.25
C ARG A 10 -26.72 16.24 21.88
N ALA A 11 -27.23 15.56 20.87
CA ALA A 11 -27.53 16.20 19.59
C ALA A 11 -28.92 16.84 19.69
N SER A 12 -28.98 18.12 20.04
CA SER A 12 -30.25 18.86 20.02
C SER A 12 -30.85 18.79 18.61
N ARG A 13 -32.19 18.73 18.53
CA ARG A 13 -32.90 18.70 17.24
C ARG A 13 -32.46 19.84 16.31
N GLU A 14 -32.11 20.99 16.88
CA GLU A 14 -31.54 22.14 16.19
C GLU A 14 -30.17 21.84 15.56
N LEU A 15 -29.24 21.21 16.29
CA LEU A 15 -27.94 20.79 15.75
C LEU A 15 -28.09 19.81 14.59
N ILE A 16 -28.99 18.84 14.71
CA ILE A 16 -29.29 17.87 13.66
C ILE A 16 -29.85 18.59 12.41
N MET A 17 -30.78 19.53 12.60
CA MET A 17 -31.36 20.33 11.51
C MET A 17 -30.33 21.24 10.84
N LEU A 18 -29.43 21.87 11.60
CA LEU A 18 -28.36 22.73 11.09
C LEU A 18 -27.37 21.93 10.23
N GLN A 19 -26.96 20.76 10.71
CA GLN A 19 -26.05 19.88 10.00
C GLN A 19 -26.69 19.33 8.72
N ARG A 20 -28.00 19.05 8.77
CA ARG A 20 -28.81 18.66 7.61
C ARG A 20 -28.93 19.79 6.58
N GLN A 21 -29.25 21.01 7.00
CA GLN A 21 -29.29 22.18 6.12
C GLN A 21 -27.93 22.49 5.48
N SER A 22 -26.84 22.39 6.26
CA SER A 22 -25.48 22.53 5.73
C SER A 22 -25.14 21.43 4.72
N SER A 23 -25.62 20.20 4.94
CA SER A 23 -25.39 19.08 4.03
C SER A 23 -26.24 19.21 2.76
N GLU A 24 -27.48 19.67 2.88
CA GLU A 24 -28.40 19.95 1.77
C GLU A 24 -27.91 21.15 0.93
N ALA A 25 -27.37 22.20 1.56
CA ALA A 25 -26.72 23.32 0.86
C ALA A 25 -25.43 22.90 0.15
N ALA A 26 -24.73 21.88 0.68
CA ALA A 26 -23.57 21.27 0.02
C ALA A 26 -23.97 20.22 -1.04
N ALA A 27 -25.19 19.67 -0.96
CA ALA A 27 -25.71 18.68 -1.90
C ALA A 27 -25.93 19.34 -3.26
N GLY A 28 -25.03 19.05 -4.20
CA GLY A 28 -24.96 19.69 -5.52
C GLY A 28 -23.67 20.47 -5.75
N ARG A 29 -22.88 20.73 -4.71
CA ARG A 29 -21.55 21.33 -4.87
C ARG A 29 -20.59 20.32 -5.49
N LYS A 30 -20.09 20.62 -6.68
CA LYS A 30 -19.01 19.86 -7.31
C LYS A 30 -17.72 20.03 -6.51
N MET A 31 -17.16 18.92 -6.05
CA MET A 31 -15.93 18.84 -5.25
C MET A 31 -14.80 18.22 -6.06
N LYS A 32 -13.56 18.58 -5.71
CA LYS A 32 -12.36 17.82 -6.09
C LYS A 32 -11.97 16.94 -4.91
N VAL A 33 -12.06 15.63 -5.09
CA VAL A 33 -11.79 14.63 -4.07
C VAL A 33 -10.58 13.81 -4.50
N MET A 34 -9.61 13.65 -3.60
CA MET A 34 -8.52 12.69 -3.75
C MET A 34 -8.74 11.57 -2.76
N LEU A 35 -8.87 10.34 -3.26
CA LEU A 35 -8.93 9.15 -2.43
C LEU A 35 -7.55 8.53 -2.39
N ILE A 36 -7.00 8.38 -1.18
CA ILE A 36 -5.66 7.85 -0.95
C ILE A 36 -5.79 6.48 -0.28
N PHE A 37 -5.18 5.46 -0.87
CA PHE A 37 -5.01 4.17 -0.20
C PHE A 37 -3.59 4.08 0.37
N PRO A 38 -3.43 3.86 1.69
CA PRO A 38 -2.13 3.90 2.35
C PRO A 38 -1.35 2.58 2.21
N PRO A 39 0.00 2.61 2.34
CA PRO A 39 0.82 1.41 2.56
C PRO A 39 0.70 0.90 4.02
N ASP A 40 1.09 -0.32 4.37
CA ASP A 40 1.65 -1.43 3.57
C ASP A 40 0.65 -2.59 3.54
N TRP A 41 -0.26 -2.56 2.57
CA TRP A 41 -1.27 -3.59 2.37
C TRP A 41 -0.72 -4.72 1.47
N PHE A 42 -1.13 -5.95 1.76
CA PHE A 42 -0.62 -7.14 1.09
C PHE A 42 -1.02 -7.14 -0.40
N PRO A 43 -0.06 -7.27 -1.35
CA PRO A 43 -0.32 -7.03 -2.77
C PRO A 43 -1.21 -8.08 -3.44
N SER A 44 -1.42 -9.25 -2.82
CA SER A 44 -2.32 -10.28 -3.34
C SER A 44 -3.78 -10.10 -2.91
N GLU A 45 -4.08 -9.13 -2.04
CA GLU A 45 -5.42 -8.87 -1.53
C GLU A 45 -5.98 -7.61 -2.19
N PRO A 46 -6.70 -7.71 -3.32
CA PRO A 46 -7.27 -6.54 -3.97
C PRO A 46 -8.34 -5.90 -3.07
N TYR A 47 -8.26 -4.59 -2.90
CA TYR A 47 -9.22 -3.83 -2.13
C TYR A 47 -10.17 -3.06 -3.07
N LEU A 48 -11.47 -3.17 -2.84
CA LEU A 48 -12.50 -2.55 -3.71
C LEU A 48 -12.93 -1.16 -3.24
N SER A 49 -12.41 -0.67 -2.11
CA SER A 49 -12.85 0.59 -1.50
C SER A 49 -12.65 1.81 -2.42
N LEU A 50 -11.48 1.97 -3.03
CA LEU A 50 -11.20 3.08 -3.96
C LEU A 50 -12.11 3.08 -5.19
N PRO A 51 -12.23 1.98 -5.98
CA PRO A 51 -13.14 1.97 -7.12
C PRO A 51 -14.61 2.14 -6.71
N SER A 52 -15.05 1.52 -5.61
CA SER A 52 -16.43 1.67 -5.11
C SER A 52 -16.76 3.10 -4.72
N LEU A 53 -15.92 3.77 -3.91
CA LEU A 53 -16.14 5.17 -3.53
C LEU A 53 -16.04 6.11 -4.73
N THR A 54 -15.13 5.82 -5.66
CA THR A 54 -14.99 6.61 -6.89
C THR A 54 -16.26 6.56 -7.73
N ALA A 55 -16.87 5.39 -7.91
CA ALA A 55 -18.10 5.24 -8.67
C ALA A 55 -19.23 6.10 -8.08
N VAL A 56 -19.46 5.98 -6.76
CA VAL A 56 -20.52 6.72 -6.05
C VAL A 56 -20.28 8.24 -6.09
N LEU A 57 -19.06 8.69 -5.80
CA LEU A 57 -18.73 10.12 -5.77
C LEU A 57 -18.77 10.76 -7.16
N ARG A 58 -18.36 10.04 -8.21
CA ARG A 58 -18.47 10.52 -9.59
C ARG A 58 -19.93 10.58 -10.05
N GLN A 59 -20.75 9.59 -9.70
CA GLN A 59 -22.20 9.62 -9.98
C GLN A 59 -22.89 10.81 -9.32
N ALA A 60 -22.44 11.21 -8.13
CA ALA A 60 -22.88 12.42 -7.43
C ALA A 60 -22.32 13.74 -8.01
N GLY A 61 -21.57 13.70 -9.12
CA GLY A 61 -21.07 14.88 -9.83
C GLY A 61 -19.73 15.42 -9.35
N HIS A 62 -19.02 14.72 -8.44
CA HIS A 62 -17.70 15.14 -7.97
C HIS A 62 -16.58 14.73 -8.94
N GLN A 63 -15.50 15.52 -8.97
CA GLN A 63 -14.25 15.15 -9.62
C GLN A 63 -13.42 14.30 -8.64
N VAL A 64 -13.12 13.06 -9.00
CA VAL A 64 -12.41 12.12 -8.11
C VAL A 64 -11.12 11.63 -8.76
N VAL A 65 -10.02 11.78 -8.03
CA VAL A 65 -8.70 11.19 -8.33
C VAL A 65 -8.40 10.10 -7.32
N GLN A 66 -7.96 8.94 -7.78
CA GLN A 66 -7.47 7.87 -6.92
C GLN A 66 -5.94 7.93 -6.86
N LYS A 67 -5.38 7.73 -5.67
CA LYS A 67 -3.95 7.66 -5.43
C LYS A 67 -3.68 6.43 -4.56
N ASP A 68 -3.32 5.34 -5.20
CA ASP A 68 -2.92 4.11 -4.52
C ASP A 68 -1.43 4.16 -4.18
N ILE A 69 -1.11 4.56 -2.96
CA ILE A 69 0.28 4.62 -2.50
C ILE A 69 0.84 3.21 -2.25
N ASN A 70 -0.02 2.24 -1.93
CA ASN A 70 0.41 0.87 -1.71
C ASN A 70 0.94 0.25 -3.01
N LEU A 71 0.19 0.37 -4.10
CA LEU A 71 0.60 -0.14 -5.41
C LEU A 71 1.83 0.59 -5.95
N GLU A 72 1.92 1.90 -5.76
CA GLU A 72 3.13 2.67 -6.14
C GLU A 72 4.36 2.23 -5.34
N MET A 73 4.22 1.96 -4.04
CA MET A 73 5.29 1.43 -3.22
C MET A 73 5.76 0.07 -3.72
N TRP A 74 4.85 -0.87 -4.00
CA TRP A 74 5.21 -2.18 -4.51
C TRP A 74 5.84 -2.11 -5.90
N ASP A 75 5.31 -1.28 -6.80
CA ASP A 75 5.91 -1.05 -8.12
C ASP A 75 7.35 -0.54 -8.00
N TRP A 76 7.60 0.37 -7.05
CA TRP A 76 8.94 0.87 -6.76
C TRP A 76 9.83 -0.19 -6.12
N TYR A 77 9.36 -0.94 -5.13
CA TYR A 77 10.13 -2.00 -4.46
C TYR A 77 10.59 -3.09 -5.45
N PHE A 78 9.74 -3.41 -6.43
CA PHE A 78 10.05 -4.37 -7.48
C PHE A 78 10.68 -3.72 -8.73
N SER A 79 11.07 -2.44 -8.68
CA SER A 79 11.81 -1.80 -9.77
C SER A 79 13.26 -2.25 -9.82
N GLU A 80 13.85 -2.20 -11.01
CA GLU A 80 15.29 -2.42 -11.20
C GLU A 80 16.14 -1.55 -10.27
N ASP A 81 15.82 -0.25 -10.19
CA ASP A 81 16.56 0.70 -9.37
C ASP A 81 16.55 0.33 -7.88
N PHE A 82 15.40 -0.09 -7.36
CA PHE A 82 15.28 -0.49 -5.96
C PHE A 82 15.98 -1.82 -5.69
N LEU A 83 15.82 -2.83 -6.55
CA LEU A 83 16.50 -4.12 -6.37
C LEU A 83 18.02 -3.98 -6.47
N ARG A 84 18.53 -3.13 -7.37
CA ARG A 84 19.96 -2.76 -7.39
C ARG A 84 20.39 -2.00 -6.15
N LYS A 85 19.54 -1.15 -5.59
CA LYS A 85 19.78 -0.47 -4.31
C LYS A 85 19.85 -1.47 -3.14
N VAL A 86 19.01 -2.50 -3.13
CA VAL A 86 19.07 -3.60 -2.15
C VAL A 86 20.42 -4.30 -2.25
N LEU A 87 20.83 -4.73 -3.45
CA LEU A 87 22.11 -5.39 -3.66
C LEU A 87 23.30 -4.57 -3.11
N ARG A 88 23.30 -3.25 -3.33
CA ARG A 88 24.36 -2.37 -2.79
C ARG A 88 24.37 -2.29 -1.26
N ARG A 89 23.23 -2.51 -0.60
CA ARG A 89 23.10 -2.46 0.87
C ARG A 89 23.41 -3.77 1.55
N VAL A 90 23.34 -4.92 0.86
CA VAL A 90 23.59 -6.25 1.42
C VAL A 90 24.93 -6.32 2.17
N PRO A 91 26.09 -5.88 1.63
CA PRO A 91 27.36 -5.96 2.35
C PRO A 91 27.37 -5.15 3.65
N GLN A 92 26.66 -4.02 3.69
CA GLN A 92 26.57 -3.16 4.88
C GLN A 92 25.74 -3.84 5.98
N GLN A 93 24.66 -4.54 5.61
CA GLN A 93 23.85 -5.29 6.57
C GLN A 93 24.59 -6.53 7.09
N LEU A 94 25.29 -7.25 6.22
CA LEU A 94 26.12 -8.39 6.63
C LEU A 94 27.24 -7.95 7.59
N ASP A 95 27.92 -6.83 7.34
CA ASP A 95 28.93 -6.29 8.25
C ASP A 95 28.33 -5.86 9.60
N ARG A 96 27.13 -5.26 9.59
CA ARG A 96 26.38 -4.94 10.82
C ARG A 96 26.09 -6.20 11.63
N LEU A 97 25.56 -7.25 11.02
CA LEU A 97 25.24 -8.52 11.69
C LEU A 97 26.51 -9.19 12.22
N ARG A 98 27.60 -9.20 11.45
CA ARG A 98 28.91 -9.71 11.89
C ARG A 98 29.43 -8.96 13.11
N LYS A 99 29.30 -7.63 13.17
CA LYS A 99 29.70 -6.82 14.33
C LYS A 99 28.83 -7.10 15.55
N LEU A 100 27.54 -7.35 15.35
CA LEU A 100 26.60 -7.67 16.42
C LEU A 100 26.90 -9.05 17.03
N ALA A 101 27.16 -10.05 16.17
CA ALA A 101 27.53 -11.41 16.57
C ALA A 101 28.81 -11.48 17.43
N LYS A 102 29.70 -10.48 17.32
CA LYS A 102 30.89 -10.35 18.20
C LYS A 102 30.58 -9.85 19.60
N LYS A 103 29.43 -9.18 19.78
CA LYS A 103 29.02 -8.55 21.04
C LYS A 103 28.02 -9.40 21.82
N ARG A 104 27.13 -10.09 21.10
CA ARG A 104 26.13 -11.00 21.65
C ARG A 104 25.80 -12.09 20.62
N GLU A 105 25.21 -13.17 21.10
CA GLU A 105 24.56 -14.14 20.21
C GLU A 105 23.45 -13.45 19.40
N LEU A 106 23.29 -13.85 18.15
CA LEU A 106 22.25 -13.36 17.26
C LEU A 106 20.91 -14.01 17.61
N GLU A 107 19.85 -13.22 17.57
CA GLU A 107 18.48 -13.73 17.68
C GLU A 107 18.13 -14.55 16.43
N ASP A 108 17.19 -15.47 16.53
CA ASP A 108 16.84 -16.39 15.43
C ASP A 108 16.53 -15.64 14.12
N TRP A 109 15.75 -14.55 14.20
CA TRP A 109 15.43 -13.74 13.03
C TRP A 109 16.65 -13.00 12.43
N GLU A 110 17.68 -12.71 13.23
CA GLU A 110 18.93 -12.11 12.75
C GLU A 110 19.80 -13.13 12.02
N GLN A 111 19.77 -14.39 12.47
CA GLN A 111 20.43 -15.51 11.79
C GLN A 111 19.74 -15.83 10.46
N ASP A 112 18.41 -15.90 10.46
CA ASP A 112 17.60 -16.08 9.25
C ASP A 112 17.88 -14.96 8.23
N LEU A 113 17.89 -13.71 8.69
CA LEU A 113 18.22 -12.56 7.86
C LEU A 113 19.65 -12.68 7.30
N GLN A 114 20.62 -13.10 8.12
CA GLN A 114 21.99 -13.29 7.66
C GLN A 114 22.08 -14.34 6.55
N LEU A 115 21.40 -15.47 6.70
CA LEU A 115 21.35 -16.53 5.70
C LEU A 115 20.72 -16.02 4.39
N GLN A 116 19.57 -15.34 4.47
CA GLN A 116 18.91 -14.77 3.31
C GLN A 116 19.80 -13.76 2.58
N LEU A 117 20.50 -12.88 3.31
CA LEU A 117 21.40 -11.88 2.72
C LEU A 117 22.61 -12.51 2.04
N CYS A 118 23.12 -13.65 2.53
CA CYS A 118 24.20 -14.39 1.89
C CYS A 118 23.79 -14.98 0.52
N GLU A 119 22.51 -15.27 0.31
CA GLU A 119 21.99 -15.76 -0.97
C GLU A 119 21.76 -14.64 -2.01
N VAL A 120 21.81 -13.37 -1.59
CA VAL A 120 21.60 -12.22 -2.49
C VAL A 120 22.86 -11.98 -3.32
N SER A 121 22.93 -12.65 -4.47
CA SER A 121 23.97 -12.43 -5.49
C SER A 121 23.52 -11.45 -6.56
N ARG A 122 24.49 -10.91 -7.32
CA ARG A 122 24.20 -10.07 -8.50
C ARG A 122 23.34 -10.82 -9.53
N GLN A 123 23.68 -12.07 -9.81
CA GLN A 123 22.91 -12.92 -10.72
C GLN A 123 21.47 -13.10 -10.23
N ARG A 124 21.28 -13.40 -8.94
CA ARG A 124 19.95 -13.57 -8.34
C ARG A 124 19.11 -12.29 -8.47
N ILE A 125 19.71 -11.14 -8.21
CA ILE A 125 19.02 -9.85 -8.35
C ILE A 125 18.67 -9.56 -9.81
N ASP A 126 19.58 -9.80 -10.76
CA ASP A 126 19.29 -9.62 -12.19
C ASP A 126 18.16 -10.56 -12.68
N GLU A 127 18.09 -11.79 -12.16
CA GLU A 127 16.97 -12.72 -12.40
C GLU A 127 15.65 -12.20 -11.81
N LEU A 128 15.67 -11.69 -10.58
CA LEU A 128 14.48 -11.12 -9.92
C LEU A 128 13.97 -9.89 -10.66
N ILE A 129 14.85 -9.01 -11.13
CA ILE A 129 14.50 -7.84 -11.95
C ILE A 129 13.78 -8.28 -13.21
N LYS A 130 14.34 -9.24 -13.97
CA LYS A 130 13.71 -9.76 -15.18
C LYS A 130 12.32 -10.35 -14.92
N LYS A 131 12.18 -11.12 -13.83
CA LYS A 131 10.89 -11.70 -13.42
C LYS A 131 9.87 -10.62 -13.05
N ALA A 132 10.28 -9.63 -12.27
CA ALA A 132 9.41 -8.53 -11.85
C ALA A 132 8.93 -7.70 -13.05
N GLU A 133 9.84 -7.29 -13.93
CA GLU A 133 9.47 -6.50 -15.12
C GLU A 133 8.58 -7.30 -16.09
N LYS A 134 8.87 -8.61 -16.28
CA LYS A 134 7.98 -9.49 -17.06
C LYS A 134 6.59 -9.61 -16.42
N ALA A 135 6.50 -9.76 -15.11
CA ALA A 135 5.22 -9.84 -14.42
C ALA A 135 4.42 -8.54 -14.56
N LYS A 136 5.07 -7.37 -14.41
CA LYS A 136 4.46 -6.07 -14.64
C LYS A 136 3.99 -5.90 -16.09
N SER A 137 4.79 -6.32 -17.08
CA SER A 137 4.41 -6.21 -18.49
C SER A 137 3.21 -7.08 -18.83
N ILE A 138 3.10 -8.26 -18.22
CA ILE A 138 1.93 -9.13 -18.37
C ILE A 138 0.72 -8.44 -17.74
N ILE A 139 0.74 -8.13 -16.43
CA ILE A 139 -0.40 -7.58 -15.69
C ILE A 139 -0.92 -6.26 -16.28
N ARG A 140 -0.04 -5.44 -16.88
CA ARG A 140 -0.40 -4.15 -17.49
C ARG A 140 -0.73 -4.24 -18.98
N GLY A 141 -0.53 -5.40 -19.61
CA GLY A 141 -0.71 -5.60 -21.04
C GLY A 141 -1.90 -6.49 -21.36
N GLU A 142 -2.23 -6.57 -22.65
CA GLU A 142 -3.31 -7.43 -23.16
C GLU A 142 -3.08 -8.92 -22.84
N ILE A 143 -1.82 -9.34 -22.73
CA ILE A 143 -1.41 -10.70 -22.36
C ILE A 143 -2.06 -11.15 -21.03
N PHE A 144 -2.36 -10.22 -20.11
CA PHE A 144 -3.07 -10.56 -18.86
C PHE A 144 -4.42 -11.24 -19.11
N TYR A 145 -5.11 -10.90 -20.19
CA TYR A 145 -6.42 -11.44 -20.54
C TYR A 145 -6.34 -12.71 -21.39
N GLU A 146 -5.14 -13.12 -21.82
CA GLU A 146 -4.90 -14.33 -22.60
C GLU A 146 -4.59 -15.52 -21.67
N ILE A 147 -5.65 -16.16 -21.16
CA ILE A 147 -5.57 -17.20 -20.12
C ILE A 147 -5.06 -18.56 -20.66
N ASP A 148 -5.16 -18.80 -21.97
CA ASP A 148 -4.88 -20.10 -22.61
C ASP A 148 -3.43 -20.28 -23.09
N GLN A 149 -2.50 -19.39 -22.70
CA GLN A 149 -1.07 -19.47 -23.06
C GLN A 149 -0.22 -20.21 -22.03
#